data_AF-B4W540-F1
#
_entry.id   AF-B4W540-F1
#
_cell.length_a   1.000
_cell.length_b   1.000
_cell.length_c   1.000
_cell.angle_alpha   90.00
_cell.angle_beta   90.00
_cell.angle_gamma   90.00
#
_symmetry.space_group_name_H-M   'P 1'
#
loop_
_entity.id
_entity.type
_entity.pdbx_description
1 polymer ?
#
loop_
_entity_poly.entity_id
_entity_poly.type
_entity_poly.pdbx_seq_one_letter_code
_entity_poly.pdbx_strand_id
1 'polypeptide(L)'
;MTIAVGRAPSQRGWFDALDDWLKRDRFVFIGWSGLLLLPCAYLAVGAWLTGTTFVTSWYTHGLASSYLEGCNFLTVAVSTPADTFGHSLLLLWGPEAQGD
;
A
#
# COMPACT_ATOMS: atom_id res chain seq x y z
N MET A 1 12.11 37.61 43.32
CA MET A 1 11.03 36.63 43.52
C MET A 1 10.50 36.26 42.14
N THR A 2 11.02 35.19 41.56
CA THR A 2 10.59 34.69 40.24
C THR A 2 9.53 33.62 40.47
N ILE A 3 8.30 33.94 40.09
CA ILE A 3 7.14 33.07 40.27
C ILE A 3 7.26 31.98 39.21
N ALA A 4 7.53 30.74 39.62
CA ALA A 4 7.37 29.58 38.77
C ALA A 4 5.88 29.40 38.50
N VAL A 5 5.41 29.87 37.34
CA VAL A 5 4.09 29.52 36.84
C VAL A 5 4.13 28.02 36.54
N GLY A 6 3.63 27.23 37.50
CA GLY A 6 3.42 25.80 37.32
C GLY A 6 2.54 25.60 36.09
N ARG A 7 3.12 24.98 35.06
CA ARG A 7 2.39 24.53 33.88
C ARG A 7 1.26 23.64 34.38
N ALA A 8 0.01 24.04 34.13
CA ALA A 8 -1.14 23.20 34.43
C ALA A 8 -0.88 21.79 33.88
N PRO A 9 -1.20 20.70 34.61
CA PRO A 9 -1.08 19.37 34.07
C PRO A 9 -2.02 19.29 32.88
N SER A 10 -1.48 19.40 31.66
CA SER A 10 -2.21 19.03 30.46
C SER A 10 -2.54 17.56 30.66
N GLN A 11 -3.82 17.22 30.83
CA GLN A 11 -4.25 15.84 30.82
C GLN A 11 -3.77 15.24 29.49
N ARG A 12 -2.69 14.45 29.55
CA ARG A 12 -2.14 13.77 28.37
C ARG A 12 -3.21 12.85 27.84
N GLY A 13 -3.74 13.17 26.67
CA GLY A 13 -4.75 12.36 26.02
C GLY A 13 -4.16 11.11 25.41
N TRP A 14 -5.03 10.16 25.05
CA TRP A 14 -4.61 8.98 24.27
C TRP A 14 -4.02 9.38 22.90
N PHE A 15 -4.48 10.51 22.33
CA PHE A 15 -3.96 11.06 21.08
C PHE A 15 -2.49 11.50 21.23
N ASP A 16 -2.14 12.15 22.33
CA ASP A 16 -0.76 12.56 22.62
C ASP A 16 0.14 11.34 22.82
N ALA A 17 -0.37 10.29 23.50
CA ALA A 17 0.35 9.04 23.66
C ALA A 17 0.57 8.32 22.31
N LEU A 18 -0.41 8.38 21.40
CA LEU A 18 -0.28 7.83 20.05
C LEU A 18 0.70 8.65 19.19
N ASP A 19 0.66 9.98 19.27
CA ASP A 19 1.60 10.88 18.58
C ASP A 19 3.04 10.62 19.01
N ASP A 20 3.27 10.56 20.33
CA ASP A 20 4.58 10.24 20.94
C ASP A 20 5.06 8.85 20.48
N TRP A 21 4.16 7.87 20.42
CA TRP A 21 4.50 6.53 19.94
C TRP A 21 4.87 6.54 18.46
N LEU A 22 4.05 7.15 17.60
CA LEU A 22 4.28 7.20 16.14
C LEU A 22 5.59 7.89 15.79
N LYS A 23 5.95 8.95 16.52
CA LYS A 23 7.16 9.76 16.30
C LYS A 23 8.40 9.25 17.02
N ARG A 24 8.30 8.12 17.73
CA ARG A 24 9.43 7.54 18.47
C ARG A 24 10.60 7.24 17.53
N ASP A 25 11.79 7.69 17.92
CA ASP A 25 13.04 7.38 17.23
C ASP A 25 13.33 5.88 17.30
N ARG A 26 13.40 5.27 16.12
CA ARG A 26 13.53 3.82 15.92
C ARG A 26 14.14 3.58 14.53
N PHE A 27 14.62 2.36 14.28
CA PHE A 27 15.28 2.01 13.02
C PHE A 27 14.46 2.35 11.76
N VAL A 28 13.15 2.05 11.77
CA VAL A 28 12.20 2.49 10.73
C VAL A 28 11.19 3.45 11.34
N PHE A 29 11.38 4.74 11.12
CA PHE A 29 10.43 5.76 11.55
C PHE A 29 9.05 5.52 10.94
N ILE A 30 7.99 5.62 11.76
CA ILE A 30 6.60 5.50 11.29
C ILE A 30 6.02 6.89 11.02
N GLY A 31 5.83 7.69 12.07
CA GLY A 31 5.11 8.97 11.99
C GLY A 31 3.65 8.80 11.56
N TRP A 32 2.91 9.91 11.48
CA TRP A 32 1.53 9.88 10.96
C TRP A 32 1.47 9.49 9.48
N SER A 33 2.46 9.92 8.69
CA SER A 33 2.57 9.56 7.28
C SER A 33 2.78 8.07 7.06
N GLY A 34 3.48 7.38 7.97
CA GLY A 34 3.73 5.94 7.90
C GLY A 34 2.46 5.10 7.95
N LEU A 35 1.39 5.60 8.58
CA LEU A 35 0.09 4.90 8.63
C LEU A 35 -0.52 4.72 7.23
N LEU A 36 -0.29 5.66 6.32
CA LEU A 36 -0.72 5.55 4.93
C LEU A 36 0.39 4.92 4.06
N LEU A 37 1.63 5.38 4.22
CA LEU A 37 2.75 4.99 3.38
C LEU A 37 3.06 3.49 3.47
N LEU A 38 3.17 2.95 4.69
CA LEU A 38 3.60 1.56 4.88
C LEU A 38 2.63 0.53 4.27
N PRO A 39 1.31 0.57 4.54
CA PRO A 39 0.40 -0.38 3.93
C PRO A 39 0.30 -0.19 2.42
N CYS A 40 0.22 1.06 1.92
CA CYS A 40 0.12 1.30 0.47
C CYS A 40 1.39 0.86 -0.27
N ALA A 41 2.57 1.17 0.24
CA ALA A 41 3.84 0.75 -0.39
C ALA A 41 4.01 -0.77 -0.33
N TYR A 42 3.68 -1.40 0.81
CA TYR A 42 3.75 -2.85 0.96
C TYR A 42 2.83 -3.56 -0.04
N LEU A 43 1.57 -3.11 -0.15
CA LEU A 43 0.62 -3.69 -1.10
C LEU A 43 1.02 -3.44 -2.56
N ALA A 44 1.51 -2.24 -2.90
CA ALA A 44 1.94 -1.94 -4.27
C ALA A 44 3.13 -2.81 -4.72
N VAL A 45 4.16 -2.93 -3.88
CA VAL A 45 5.33 -3.77 -4.17
C VAL A 45 4.96 -5.25 -4.15
N GLY A 46 4.16 -5.68 -3.17
CA GLY A 46 3.68 -7.06 -3.07
C GLY A 46 2.80 -7.47 -4.26
N ALA A 47 1.93 -6.57 -4.74
CA ALA A 47 1.11 -6.80 -5.92
C ALA A 47 1.97 -6.92 -7.19
N TRP A 48 2.98 -6.07 -7.36
CA TRP A 48 3.89 -6.16 -8.50
C TRP A 48 4.69 -7.47 -8.51
N LEU A 49 5.23 -7.87 -7.36
CA LEU A 49 5.97 -9.13 -7.22
C LEU A 49 5.06 -10.35 -7.45
N THR A 50 3.87 -10.36 -6.85
CA THR A 50 2.89 -11.44 -7.04
C THR A 50 2.46 -11.53 -8.51
N GLY A 51 2.15 -10.38 -9.13
CA GLY A 51 1.70 -10.31 -10.52
C GLY A 51 2.76 -10.79 -11.51
N THR A 52 3.97 -10.23 -11.44
CA THR A 52 5.09 -10.64 -12.30
C THR A 52 5.52 -12.10 -12.09
N THR A 53 5.24 -12.68 -10.92
CA THR A 53 5.59 -14.08 -10.66
C THR A 53 4.54 -15.07 -11.14
N PHE A 54 3.25 -14.76 -10.98
CA PHE A 54 2.18 -15.75 -11.11
C PHE A 54 1.03 -15.38 -12.04
N VAL A 55 0.86 -14.11 -12.41
CA VAL A 55 -0.37 -13.63 -13.07
C VAL A 55 -0.18 -13.43 -14.57
N THR A 56 -1.10 -13.99 -15.34
CA THR A 56 -1.13 -13.91 -16.81
C THR A 56 -1.76 -12.62 -17.32
N SER A 57 -1.36 -12.21 -18.53
CA SER A 57 -2.04 -11.17 -19.33
C SER A 57 -2.77 -11.76 -20.54
N TRP A 58 -3.06 -13.06 -20.54
CA TRP A 58 -3.70 -13.75 -21.65
C TRP A 58 -5.10 -13.20 -21.97
N TYR A 59 -5.89 -12.92 -20.93
CA TYR A 59 -7.28 -12.45 -21.10
C TYR A 59 -7.41 -10.95 -21.39
N THR A 60 -6.35 -10.17 -21.15
CA THR A 60 -6.35 -8.72 -21.37
C THR A 60 -5.59 -8.31 -22.63
N HIS A 61 -4.45 -8.97 -22.92
CA HIS A 61 -3.56 -8.63 -24.03
C HIS A 61 -3.19 -9.82 -24.92
N GLY A 62 -3.56 -11.06 -24.57
CA GLY A 62 -3.12 -12.25 -25.30
C GLY A 62 -1.61 -12.54 -25.15
N LEU A 63 -1.02 -12.11 -24.03
CA LEU A 63 0.43 -12.22 -23.76
C LEU A 63 0.70 -13.06 -22.51
N ALA A 64 1.77 -13.84 -22.54
CA ALA A 64 2.42 -14.33 -21.33
C ALA A 64 3.17 -13.18 -20.65
N SER A 65 3.02 -13.04 -19.33
CA SER A 65 3.60 -11.89 -18.59
C SER A 65 4.23 -12.26 -17.25
N SER A 66 4.27 -13.54 -16.88
CA SER A 66 4.79 -13.99 -15.58
C SER A 66 5.93 -15.01 -15.67
N TYR A 67 6.72 -15.10 -14.59
CA TYR A 67 7.75 -16.13 -14.46
C TYR A 67 7.16 -17.54 -14.57
N LEU A 68 5.96 -17.77 -14.04
CA LEU A 68 5.24 -19.04 -14.16
C LEU A 68 4.96 -19.43 -15.61
N GLU A 69 4.76 -18.44 -16.49
CA GLU A 69 4.53 -18.64 -17.93
C GLU A 69 5.84 -18.68 -18.75
N GLY A 70 7.00 -18.55 -18.11
CA GLY A 70 8.31 -18.60 -18.77
C GLY A 70 8.90 -17.24 -19.18
N CYS A 71 8.31 -16.12 -18.75
CA CYS A 71 8.94 -14.81 -18.90
C CYS A 71 10.20 -14.69 -18.03
N ASN A 72 11.07 -13.73 -18.34
CA ASN A 72 12.24 -13.39 -17.53
C ASN A 72 12.10 -11.97 -16.95
N PHE A 73 13.06 -11.53 -16.13
CA PHE A 73 13.00 -10.25 -15.42
C PHE A 73 12.77 -9.03 -16.34
N LEU A 74 13.21 -9.12 -17.61
CA LEU A 74 13.07 -8.03 -18.58
C LEU A 74 11.68 -8.02 -19.25
N THR A 75 10.95 -9.13 -19.23
CA THR A 75 9.69 -9.29 -19.98
C THR A 75 8.47 -9.52 -19.10
N VAL A 76 8.65 -9.74 -17.80
CA VAL A 76 7.50 -9.84 -16.87
C VAL A 76 6.81 -8.50 -16.71
N ALA A 77 5.49 -8.53 -16.53
CA ALA A 77 4.69 -7.33 -16.34
C ALA A 77 3.43 -7.61 -15.52
N VAL A 78 2.92 -6.58 -14.87
CA VAL A 78 1.51 -6.50 -14.44
C VAL A 78 0.81 -5.58 -15.43
N SER A 79 0.15 -6.16 -16.41
CA SER A 79 -0.41 -5.41 -17.54
C SER A 79 -1.69 -4.68 -17.15
N THR A 80 -2.03 -3.65 -17.93
CA THR A 80 -3.29 -2.94 -17.77
C THR A 80 -4.49 -3.84 -18.07
N PRO A 81 -5.69 -3.51 -17.56
CA PRO A 81 -6.93 -4.18 -17.98
C PRO A 81 -7.17 -4.08 -19.49
N ALA A 82 -8.06 -4.93 -20.01
CA ALA A 82 -8.54 -4.83 -21.38
C ALA A 82 -9.28 -3.49 -21.61
N ASP A 83 -9.19 -2.94 -22.83
CA ASP A 83 -9.82 -1.65 -23.19
C ASP A 83 -11.34 -1.62 -22.93
N THR A 84 -12.00 -2.78 -22.98
CA THR A 84 -13.43 -2.94 -22.66
C THR A 84 -13.79 -2.57 -21.22
N PHE A 85 -12.84 -2.57 -20.29
CA PHE A 85 -13.06 -2.11 -18.91
C PHE A 85 -13.06 -0.58 -18.78
N GLY A 86 -12.65 0.16 -19.81
CA GLY A 86 -12.61 1.62 -19.82
C GLY A 86 -11.86 2.20 -18.61
N HIS A 87 -12.53 3.06 -17.85
CA HIS A 87 -11.97 3.70 -16.65
C HIS A 87 -12.50 3.09 -15.35
N SER A 88 -12.92 1.82 -15.36
CA SER A 88 -13.38 1.14 -14.14
C SER A 88 -12.27 1.16 -13.08
N LEU A 89 -12.65 1.40 -11.83
CA LEU A 89 -11.74 1.28 -10.69
C LEU A 89 -11.29 -0.17 -10.45
N LEU A 90 -12.04 -1.14 -10.99
CA LEU A 90 -11.73 -2.57 -10.95
C LEU A 90 -11.45 -3.06 -9.52
N LEU A 91 -12.33 -2.67 -8.59
CA LEU A 91 -12.27 -3.10 -7.20
C LEU A 91 -12.57 -4.60 -7.11
N LEU A 92 -11.91 -5.31 -6.20
CA LEU A 92 -12.13 -6.75 -5.97
C LEU A 92 -13.61 -7.08 -5.69
N TRP A 93 -14.29 -6.23 -4.91
CA TRP A 93 -15.72 -6.37 -4.61
C TRP A 93 -16.64 -5.62 -5.61
N GLY A 94 -16.09 -5.16 -6.73
CA GLY A 94 -16.82 -4.49 -7.81
C GLY A 94 -17.65 -5.48 -8.64
N PRO A 95 -18.55 -4.99 -9.52
CA PRO A 95 -19.40 -5.84 -10.35
C PRO A 95 -18.63 -6.66 -11.39
N GLU A 96 -17.41 -6.28 -11.73
CA GLU A 96 -16.55 -7.00 -12.69
C GLU A 96 -15.94 -8.27 -12.08
N ALA A 97 -15.43 -8.19 -10.85
CA ALA A 97 -14.75 -9.29 -10.17
C ALA A 97 -15.66 -10.04 -9.19
N GLN A 98 -16.63 -9.35 -8.58
CA GLN A 98 -17.64 -9.93 -7.67
C GLN A 98 -17.04 -10.72 -6.48
N GLY A 99 -15.79 -10.42 -6.11
CA GLY A 99 -15.05 -11.09 -5.04
C GLY A 99 -14.34 -12.38 -5.45
N ASP A 100 -14.33 -12.74 -6.74
CA ASP A 100 -13.50 -13.81 -7.33
C ASP A 100 -12.07 -13.31 -7.60
#